data_AF-A0AA95E218-F1
#
_entry.id   AF-A0AA95E218-F1
#
_cell.length_a   1.000
_cell.length_b   1.000
_cell.length_c   1.000
_cell.angle_alpha   90.00
_cell.angle_beta   90.00
_cell.angle_gamma   90.00
#
_symmetry.space_group_name_H-M   'P 1'
#
loop_
_entity.id
_entity.type
_entity.pdbx_description
1 polymer ?
#
loop_
_entity_poly.entity_id
_entity_poly.type
_entity_poly.pdbx_seq_one_letter_code
_entity_poly.pdbx_strand_id
1 'polypeptide(L)' 'MQEILEKSISQIEEARRRKAWERAMVSSQLEGVKPNSLAQQWMELYFKGKRSEEATFKGLMRIAKGLPPA' A
#
# COMPACT_ATOMS: atom_id res chain seq x y z
N MET A 1 4.86 10.73 -17.64
CA MET A 1 3.60 11.33 -17.17
C MET A 1 3.02 10.42 -16.11
N GLN A 2 2.92 10.88 -14.86
CA GLN A 2 2.25 10.13 -13.80
C GLN A 2 0.77 10.48 -13.86
N GLU A 3 -0.07 9.52 -14.23
CA GLU A 3 -1.53 9.61 -14.15
C GLU A 3 -1.91 9.74 -12.67
N ILE A 4 -2.10 10.97 -12.21
CA ILE A 4 -2.75 11.22 -10.93
C ILE A 4 -4.23 10.95 -11.17
N LEU A 5 -4.71 9.78 -10.76
CA LEU A 5 -6.14 9.47 -10.72
C LEU A 5 -6.80 10.42 -9.72
N GLU A 6 -7.31 11.55 -10.22
CA GLU A 6 -7.92 12.66 -9.47
C GLU A 6 -9.33 12.34 -8.92
N LYS A 7 -9.68 11.06 -8.78
CA LYS A 7 -10.90 10.62 -8.09
C LYS A 7 -10.52 9.99 -6.76
N SER A 8 -10.68 10.75 -5.68
CA SER A 8 -10.68 10.19 -4.33
C SER A 8 -11.65 9.02 -4.29
N ILE A 9 -11.17 7.84 -3.89
CA ILE A 9 -12.03 6.66 -3.75
C ILE A 9 -13.06 6.87 -2.64
N SER A 10 -14.18 6.14 -2.69
CA SER A 10 -15.19 6.25 -1.65
C SER A 10 -14.64 5.81 -0.28
N GLN A 11 -15.20 6.35 0.80
CA GLN A 11 -14.82 5.93 2.17
C GLN A 11 -15.03 4.43 2.39
N ILE A 12 -16.03 3.83 1.74
CA ILE A 12 -16.28 2.39 1.79
C ILE A 12 -15.12 1.61 1.15
N GLU A 13 -14.63 2.06 -0.01
CA GLU A 13 -13.52 1.41 -0.69
C GLU A 13 -12.19 1.61 0.07
N GLU A 14 -11.96 2.79 0.64
CA GLU A 14 -10.80 3.02 1.52
C GLU A 14 -10.83 2.07 2.73
N ALA A 15 -11.97 1.98 3.42
CA ALA A 15 -12.15 1.06 4.55
C ALA A 15 -11.94 -0.41 4.14
N ARG A 16 -12.43 -0.80 2.96
CA ARG A 16 -12.22 -2.15 2.41
C ARG A 16 -10.73 -2.44 2.22
N ARG A 17 -9.98 -1.50 1.62
CA ARG A 17 -8.53 -1.65 1.39
C ARG A 17 -7.74 -1.69 2.69
N ARG A 18 -8.04 -0.82 3.66
CA ARG A 18 -7.40 -0.82 4.98
C ARG A 18 -7.63 -2.14 5.71
N LYS A 19 -8.87 -2.63 5.73
CA LYS A 19 -9.21 -3.91 6.37
C LYS A 19 -8.51 -5.10 5.70
N ALA A 20 -8.37 -5.09 4.37
CA ALA A 20 -7.62 -6.13 3.66
C ALA A 20 -6.13 -6.12 4.04
N TRP A 21 -5.53 -4.92 4.14
CA TRP A 21 -4.14 -4.76 4.58
C TRP A 21 -3.92 -5.18 6.03
N GLU A 22 -4.80 -4.80 6.96
CA GLU A 22 -4.72 -5.22 8.36
C GLU A 22 -4.70 -6.74 8.49
N ARG A 23 -5.56 -7.45 7.75
CA ARG A 23 -5.55 -8.93 7.73
C ARG A 23 -4.24 -9.50 7.20
N ALA A 24 -3.71 -8.94 6.11
CA ALA A 24 -2.41 -9.36 5.58
C ALA A 24 -1.29 -9.13 6.60
N MET A 25 -1.33 -8.01 7.33
CA MET A 25 -0.35 -7.68 8.36
C MET A 25 -0.43 -8.56 9.58
N VAL A 26 -1.62 -8.98 10.02
CA VAL A 26 -1.74 -9.99 11.08
C VAL A 26 -1.05 -11.28 10.66
N SER A 27 -1.26 -11.73 9.41
CA SER A 27 -0.59 -12.93 8.89
C SER A 27 0.94 -12.77 8.85
N SER A 28 1.44 -11.65 8.34
CA SER A 28 2.89 -11.39 8.26
C SER A 28 3.54 -11.21 9.64
N GLN A 29 2.83 -10.64 10.62
CA GLN A 29 3.33 -10.47 11.98
C GLN A 29 3.49 -11.81 12.71
N LEU A 30 2.63 -12.80 12.44
CA LEU A 30 2.80 -14.16 12.95
C LEU A 30 4.11 -14.81 12.45
N GLU A 31 4.57 -14.40 11.27
CA GLU A 31 5.86 -14.81 10.70
C GLU A 31 7.03 -13.89 11.11
N GLY A 32 6.79 -12.92 12.00
CA GLY A 32 7.81 -11.97 12.47
C GLY A 32 8.14 -10.85 11.47
N VAL A 33 7.43 -10.76 10.35
CA VAL A 33 7.66 -9.74 9.33
C VAL A 33 6.90 -8.48 9.69
N LYS A 34 7.62 -7.36 9.85
CA LYS A 34 7.04 -6.03 10.10
C LYS A 34 7.34 -5.08 8.95
N PRO A 35 6.33 -4.42 8.37
CA PRO A 35 6.55 -3.41 7.34
C PRO A 35 7.28 -2.21 7.93
N ASN A 36 8.31 -1.74 7.25
CA ASN A 36 9.00 -0.51 7.60
C ASN A 36 8.11 0.73 7.36
N SER A 37 8.53 1.88 7.88
CA SER A 37 7.79 3.14 7.78
C SER A 37 7.52 3.56 6.32
N LEU A 38 8.45 3.27 5.41
CA LEU A 38 8.30 3.58 3.99
C LEU A 38 7.20 2.75 3.33
N ALA A 39 7.11 1.44 3.64
CA ALA A 39 6.04 0.57 3.17
C ALA A 39 4.66 1.02 3.69
N GLN A 40 4.59 1.47 4.95
CA GLN A 40 3.35 2.00 5.53
C GLN A 40 2.89 3.29 4.82
N GLN A 41 3.81 4.22 4.56
CA GLN A 41 3.51 5.43 3.77
C GLN A 41 3.08 5.08 2.35
N TRP A 42 3.70 4.06 1.75
CA TRP A 42 3.34 3.60 0.41
C TRP A 42 1.91 3.07 0.34
N MET A 43 1.51 2.29 1.34
CA MET A 43 0.14 1.77 1.47
C MET A 43 -0.89 2.87 1.74
N GLU A 44 -0.53 3.92 2.49
CA GLU A 44 -1.44 5.04 2.75
C GLU A 44 -1.86 5.78 1.47
N LEU A 45 -0.97 5.87 0.48
CA LEU A 45 -1.28 6.44 -0.83
C LEU A 45 -2.25 5.56 -1.62
N TYR A 46 -2.12 4.24 -1.49
CA TYR A 46 -3.07 3.27 -2.08
C TYR A 46 -4.45 3.35 -1.44
N PHE A 47 -4.52 3.44 -0.11
CA PHE A 47 -5.78 3.57 0.62
C PHE A 47 -6.54 4.83 0.25
N LYS A 48 -5.84 5.93 -0.02
CA LYS A 48 -6.47 7.18 -0.45
C LYS A 48 -6.81 7.23 -1.94
N GLY A 49 -6.55 6.16 -2.68
CA GLY A 49 -6.78 6.11 -4.13
C GLY A 49 -5.79 6.92 -4.96
N LYS A 50 -4.72 7.45 -4.33
CA LYS A 50 -3.68 8.24 -5.02
C LYS A 50 -2.75 7.37 -5.88
N ARG A 51 -2.87 6.03 -5.77
CA ARG A 51 -2.15 5.04 -6.57
C ARG A 51 -3.03 3.84 -6.92
N SER A 52 -2.73 3.23 -8.05
CA SER A 52 -3.29 1.94 -8.43
C SER A 52 -2.70 0.80 -7.57
N GLU A 53 -3.40 -0.32 -7.53
CA GLU A 53 -2.92 -1.55 -6.87
C GLU A 53 -1.60 -2.02 -7.47
N GLU A 54 -1.48 -2.00 -8.80
CA GLU A 54 -0.25 -2.41 -9.50
C GLU A 54 0.95 -1.54 -9.14
N ALA A 55 0.79 -0.20 -9.12
CA ALA A 55 1.86 0.72 -8.73
C ALA A 55 2.26 0.52 -7.26
N THR A 56 1.28 0.21 -6.41
CA THR A 56 1.51 -0.07 -4.99
C THR A 56 2.34 -1.33 -4.81
N PHE A 57 1.96 -2.43 -5.49
CA PHE A 57 2.68 -3.70 -5.43
C PHE A 57 4.12 -3.58 -5.95
N LYS A 58 4.31 -2.92 -7.11
CA LYS A 58 5.66 -2.66 -7.66
C LYS A 58 6.54 -1.87 -6.67
N GLY A 59 5.98 -0.85 -6.03
CA GLY A 59 6.73 -0.07 -5.03
C GLY A 59 7.07 -0.86 -3.77
N LEU A 60 6.14 -1.65 -3.23
CA LEU A 60 6.41 -2.53 -2.08
C LEU A 60 7.52 -3.55 -2.37
N MET A 61 7.51 -4.16 -3.56
CA MET A 61 8.56 -5.10 -3.98
C MET A 61 9.94 -4.44 -4.07
N ARG A 62 10.00 -3.15 -4.44
CA ARG A 62 11.26 -2.39 -4.45
C ARG A 62 11.71 -2.04 -3.03
N ILE A 63 10.78 -1.62 -2.16
CA ILE A 63 11.08 -1.33 -0.75
C ILE A 63 11.62 -2.57 -0.04
N ALA A 64 11.02 -3.74 -0.28
CA ALA A 64 11.49 -5.02 0.27
C ALA A 64 12.93 -5.37 -0.16
N LYS A 65 13.37 -4.87 -1.32
CA LYS A 65 14.74 -5.01 -1.84
C LYS A 65 15.69 -3.88 -1.42
N GLY A 66 15.24 -2.95 -0.57
CA GLY A 66 16.02 -1.76 -0.19
C GLY A 66 16.15 -0.71 -1.29
N LEU A 67 15.33 -0.79 -2.34
CA LEU A 67 15.32 0.16 -3.45
C LEU A 67 14.25 1.23 -3.24
N PRO A 68 14.47 2.45 -3.78
CA PRO A 68 13.44 3.48 -3.76
C PRO A 68 12.21 3.01 -4.55
N PRO A 69 11.01 3.29 -4.06
CA PRO A 69 9.76 2.85 -4.67
C PRO A 69 9.43 3.66 -5.94
N ALA A 70 8.69 3.04 -6.88
CA ALA A 70 8.51 3.52 -8.27
C ALA A 70 7.45 4.62 -8.46
#